data_AF-W1XMP0-F1
#
_entry.id   AF-W1XMP0-F1
#
_cell.length_a   1.000
_cell.length_b   1.000
_cell.length_c   1.000
_cell.angle_alpha   90.00
_cell.angle_beta   90.00
_cell.angle_gamma   90.00
#
_symmetry.space_group_name_H-M   'P 1'
#
loop_
_entity.id
_entity.type
_entity.pdbx_description
1 polymer ?
#
loop_
_entity_poly.entity_id
_entity_poly.type
_entity_poly.pdbx_seq_one_letter_code
_entity_poly.pdbx_strand_id
1 'polypeptide(L)' 'MRKHIKNNVSWVGKIDWELQEFHGSDYTINNGSSQNAYLIEEEKTVLISFNES' A
#
# COMPACT_ATOMS: atom_id res chain seq x y z
N MET A 1 -0.71 1.58 -9.93
CA MET A 1 -0.61 3.01 -10.34
C MET A 1 0.49 3.64 -9.50
N ARG A 2 1.48 4.30 -10.12
CA ARG A 2 2.54 5.00 -9.38
C ARG A 2 2.11 6.45 -9.15
N LYS A 3 2.14 6.90 -7.90
CA LYS A 3 1.79 8.29 -7.51
C LYS A 3 2.98 8.95 -6.83
N HIS A 4 3.40 10.10 -7.35
CA HIS A 4 4.44 10.91 -6.69
C HIS A 4 3.92 11.43 -5.35
N ILE A 5 4.75 11.33 -4.30
CA ILE A 5 4.41 11.82 -2.95
C ILE A 5 5.24 13.07 -2.63
N LYS A 6 6.57 12.94 -2.64
CA LYS A 6 7.53 14.04 -2.44
C LYS A 6 8.91 13.59 -2.88
N ASN A 7 9.76 14.53 -3.32
CA ASN A 7 11.13 14.27 -3.74
C ASN A 7 11.20 13.11 -4.74
N ASN A 8 11.94 12.06 -4.38
CA ASN A 8 12.13 10.81 -5.08
C ASN A 8 11.29 9.65 -4.52
N VAL A 9 10.28 9.96 -3.70
CA VAL A 9 9.38 8.98 -3.08
C VAL A 9 8.09 8.91 -3.88
N SER A 10 7.74 7.70 -4.32
CA SER A 10 6.49 7.40 -4.99
C SER A 10 5.70 6.32 -4.27
N TRP A 11 4.41 6.52 -4.08
CA TRP A 11 3.50 5.45 -3.67
C TRP A 11 3.22 4.55 -4.87
N VAL A 12 3.37 3.24 -4.67
CA VAL A 12 3.18 2.18 -5.66
C VAL A 12 2.26 1.08 -5.13
N GLY A 13 1.48 1.39 -4.09
CA GLY A 13 0.55 0.46 -3.46
C GLY A 13 -0.72 0.17 -4.27
N LYS A 14 -1.66 -0.50 -3.61
CA LYS A 14 -2.98 -0.86 -4.16
C LYS A 14 -4.08 -0.35 -3.24
N ILE A 15 -5.16 0.15 -3.83
CA ILE A 15 -6.41 0.44 -3.13
C ILE A 15 -7.37 -0.70 -3.43
N ASP A 16 -8.04 -1.20 -2.39
CA ASP A 16 -9.05 -2.24 -2.49
C ASP A 16 -10.37 -1.72 -1.90
N TRP A 17 -11.26 -1.27 -2.78
CA TRP A 17 -12.56 -0.73 -2.39
C TRP A 17 -13.58 -1.80 -2.04
N GLU A 18 -13.33 -3.05 -2.47
CA GLU A 18 -14.27 -4.17 -2.34
C GLU A 18 -13.97 -5.04 -1.12
N LEU A 19 -12.82 -4.83 -0.46
CA LEU A 19 -12.46 -5.54 0.76
C LEU A 19 -13.43 -5.19 1.91
N GLN A 20 -14.14 -6.20 2.40
CA GLN A 20 -15.14 -6.07 3.48
C GLN A 20 -14.71 -6.69 4.81
N GLU A 21 -13.75 -7.61 4.78
CA GLU A 21 -13.32 -8.40 5.93
C GLU A 21 -11.79 -8.52 5.93
N PHE A 22 -11.18 -8.53 7.11
CA PHE A 22 -9.75 -8.72 7.30
C PHE A 22 -9.54 -9.70 8.44
N HIS A 23 -8.67 -10.70 8.20
CA HIS A 23 -8.54 -11.88 9.05
C HIS A 23 -9.89 -12.61 9.27
N GLY A 24 -10.66 -12.77 8.20
CA GLY A 24 -12.02 -13.31 8.26
C GLY A 24 -12.97 -12.34 8.96
N SER A 25 -13.88 -12.87 9.78
CA SER A 25 -14.87 -12.07 10.51
C SER A 25 -14.31 -11.33 11.74
N ASP A 26 -13.00 -11.43 11.99
CA ASP A 26 -12.35 -10.78 13.14
C ASP A 26 -12.37 -9.25 13.01
N TYR A 27 -12.35 -8.74 11.78
CA TYR A 27 -12.39 -7.31 11.51
C TYR A 27 -13.19 -6.96 10.25
N THR A 28 -14.27 -6.20 10.42
CA THR A 28 -15.07 -5.66 9.31
C THR A 28 -14.50 -4.36 8.79
N ILE A 29 -14.36 -4.25 7.47
CA ILE A 29 -13.91 -3.07 6.75
C ILE A 29 -15.12 -2.40 6.11
N ASN A 30 -15.43 -1.18 6.57
CA ASN A 30 -16.60 -0.44 6.10
C ASN A 30 -16.33 0.49 4.91
N ASN A 31 -15.06 0.78 4.61
CA ASN A 31 -14.68 1.82 3.64
C ASN A 31 -13.57 1.35 2.67
N GLY A 32 -13.45 0.04 2.44
CA GLY A 32 -12.30 -0.55 1.77
C GLY A 32 -10.99 -0.34 2.54
N SER A 33 -9.88 -0.74 1.93
CA SER A 33 -8.55 -0.60 2.51
C SER A 33 -7.51 -0.24 1.45
N SER A 34 -6.30 0.10 1.90
CA SER A 34 -5.16 0.31 1.02
C SER A 34 -3.95 -0.44 1.55
N GLN A 35 -3.26 -1.14 0.65
CA GLN A 35 -1.97 -1.77 0.91
C GLN A 35 -0.90 -0.81 0.41
N ASN A 36 -0.26 -0.11 1.34
CA ASN A 36 0.70 0.94 1.01
C ASN A 36 2.08 0.34 0.74
N ALA A 37 2.63 0.70 -0.42
CA ALA A 37 4.01 0.43 -0.79
C ALA A 37 4.65 1.69 -1.37
N TYR A 38 5.94 1.87 -1.13
CA TYR A 38 6.69 3.06 -1.51
C TYR A 38 7.98 2.67 -2.24
N LEU A 39 8.21 3.33 -3.36
CA LEU A 39 9.44 3.26 -4.13
C LEU A 39 10.25 4.53 -3.87
N ILE A 40 11.49 4.36 -3.42
CA ILE A 40 12.44 5.45 -3.16
C ILE A 40 13.61 5.27 -4.12
N GLU A 41 13.89 6.28 -4.94
CA GLU A 41 14.93 6.23 -5.97
C GLU A 41 16.00 7.30 -5.68
N GLU A 42 17.12 6.90 -5.07
CA GLU A 42 18.32 7.75 -4.93
C GLU A 42 19.46 7.14 -5.76
N GLU A 43 20.70 7.15 -5.25
CA GLU A 43 21.80 6.32 -5.76
C GLU A 43 21.43 4.83 -5.84
N LYS A 44 20.54 4.37 -4.95
CA LYS A 44 19.96 3.03 -4.97
C LYS A 44 18.43 3.12 -4.98
N THR A 45 17.80 2.12 -5.59
CA THR A 45 16.36 1.95 -5.59
C THR A 45 15.94 1.03 -4.44
N VAL A 46 15.02 1.49 -3.60
CA VAL A 46 14.49 0.75 -2.44
C VAL A 46 12.97 0.65 -2.55
N LEU A 47 12.44 -0.55 -2.32
CA LEU A 47 11.02 -0.81 -2.17
C LEU A 47 10.69 -1.05 -0.70
N ILE A 48 9.81 -0.23 -0.14
CA ILE A 48 9.22 -0.42 1.18
C ILE A 48 7.80 -0.92 0.97
N SER A 49 7.49 -2.13 1.40
CA SER A 49 6.14 -2.68 1.37
C SER A 49 5.82 -3.34 2.70
N PHE A 50 4.56 -3.30 3.09
CA PHE A 50 4.07 -4.24 4.08
C PHE A 50 4.00 -5.64 3.46
N ASN A 51 4.45 -6.64 4.19
CA ASN A 51 4.20 -8.06 3.92
C ASN A 51 3.41 -8.58 5.11
N GLU A 52 2.27 -9.18 4.85
CA GLU A 52 1.66 -10.13 5.78
C GLU A 52 1.78 -11.52 5.15
N SER A 53 2.40 -12.43 5.92
CA SER A 53 2.47 -13.87 5.63
C SER A 53 1.29 -14.58 6.28
#